data_AF-A0A238U993-F1
#
_entry.id   AF-A0A238U993-F1
#
_cell.length_a   1.000
_cell.length_b   1.000
_cell.length_c   1.000
_cell.angle_alpha   90.00
_cell.angle_beta   90.00
_cell.angle_gamma   90.00
#
_symmetry.space_group_name_H-M   'P 1'
#
loop_
_entity.id
_entity.type
_entity.pdbx_description
1 polymer ?
#
loop_
_entity_poly.entity_id
_entity_poly.type
_entity_poly.pdbx_seq_one_letter_code
_entity_poly.pdbx_strand_id
1 'polypeptide(L)'
;MERFICITILIFLFSCSNKSKENLKECLDENEVEFLYEGKTIFEEALVKFYSKKNLAENYKVYLEDLTIASDSLVMLESNTKALQFIDKLRKLNKIHSFWTINKTDQSILKQEDYEIAKGNYLSCLESVAKTEIFKDFFIVLNDKGVNISSAIVAESLLHEDLITRMLKEDKELLSIYVAFHMYYESILNSQLYLEEKVF
;
A
#
# COMPACT_ATOMS: atom_id res chain seq x y z
N MET A 1 -12.36 -30.93 40.31
CA MET A 1 -11.62 -29.68 40.54
C MET A 1 -10.79 -29.45 39.29
N GLU A 2 -11.31 -28.59 38.44
CA GLU A 2 -10.75 -28.18 37.15
C GLU A 2 -9.39 -27.50 37.37
N ARG A 3 -8.37 -27.84 36.56
CA ARG A 3 -7.33 -26.88 36.13
C ARG A 3 -6.85 -27.21 34.72
N PHE A 4 -7.33 -26.38 33.80
CA PHE A 4 -6.76 -26.07 32.50
C PHE A 4 -5.26 -25.82 32.58
N ILE A 5 -4.48 -26.47 31.72
CA ILE A 5 -3.26 -25.91 31.14
C ILE A 5 -3.16 -26.40 29.68
N CYS A 6 -3.99 -25.82 28.81
CA CYS A 6 -3.68 -25.76 27.38
C CYS A 6 -2.60 -24.69 27.21
N ILE A 7 -1.32 -25.07 27.36
CA ILE A 7 -0.24 -24.24 26.83
C ILE A 7 -0.23 -24.49 25.33
N THR A 8 -0.96 -23.64 24.62
CA THR A 8 -0.82 -23.41 23.20
C THR A 8 0.63 -23.02 22.92
N ILE A 9 1.42 -23.98 22.46
CA ILE A 9 2.68 -23.73 21.76
C ILE A 9 2.31 -23.08 20.41
N LEU A 10 2.06 -21.78 20.44
CA LEU A 10 1.99 -20.89 19.29
C LEU A 10 3.36 -20.23 19.15
N ILE A 11 4.39 -21.06 18.98
CA ILE A 11 5.76 -20.60 18.73
C ILE A 11 5.92 -20.46 17.22
N PHE A 12 5.90 -19.20 16.79
CA PHE A 12 6.58 -18.63 15.62
C PHE A 12 6.30 -19.24 14.24
N LEU A 13 5.28 -18.71 13.58
CA LEU A 13 5.26 -18.57 12.10
C LEU A 13 5.77 -17.18 11.65
N PHE A 14 6.61 -16.51 12.44
CA PHE A 14 7.20 -15.18 12.12
C PHE A 14 8.52 -15.26 11.33
N SER A 15 8.70 -16.24 10.43
CA SER A 15 9.99 -16.41 9.74
C SER A 15 9.92 -16.28 8.22
N CYS A 16 9.14 -15.32 7.72
CA CYS A 16 9.35 -14.81 6.35
C CYS A 16 9.46 -13.28 6.26
N SER A 17 8.97 -12.50 7.24
CA SER A 17 8.93 -11.03 7.12
C SER A 17 10.22 -10.31 7.46
N ASN A 18 11.10 -10.91 8.26
CA ASN A 18 12.34 -10.25 8.67
C ASN A 18 13.29 -10.05 7.48
N LYS A 19 13.32 -10.99 6.53
CA LYS A 19 14.25 -10.94 5.40
C LYS A 19 13.93 -9.79 4.43
N SER A 20 12.66 -9.57 4.09
CA SER A 20 12.30 -8.42 3.25
C SER A 20 12.50 -7.08 3.98
N LYS A 21 12.22 -7.05 5.28
CA LYS A 21 12.47 -5.86 6.11
C LYS A 21 13.96 -5.53 6.16
N GLU A 22 14.82 -6.54 6.30
CA GLU A 22 16.28 -6.39 6.24
C GLU A 22 16.75 -5.92 4.87
N ASN A 23 16.23 -6.51 3.77
CA ASN A 23 16.60 -6.09 2.42
C ASN A 23 16.22 -4.63 2.13
N LEU A 24 15.04 -4.17 2.55
CA LEU A 24 14.64 -2.76 2.37
C LEU A 24 15.52 -1.80 3.19
N LYS A 25 16.04 -2.23 4.35
CA LYS A 25 16.97 -1.43 5.16
C LYS A 25 18.34 -1.25 4.49
N GLU A 26 18.66 -2.02 3.44
CA GLU A 26 19.90 -1.83 2.67
C GLU A 26 19.85 -0.55 1.81
N CYS A 27 18.65 -0.05 1.48
CA CYS A 27 18.46 1.10 0.59
C CYS A 27 17.46 2.17 1.06
N LEU A 28 16.74 1.95 2.17
CA LEU A 28 15.88 2.95 2.82
C LEU A 28 16.28 3.18 4.27
N ASP A 29 15.90 4.34 4.82
CA ASP A 29 16.12 4.62 6.23
C ASP A 29 15.21 3.74 7.13
N GLU A 30 15.65 3.47 8.36
CA GLU A 30 14.93 2.56 9.26
C GLU A 30 13.50 3.02 9.54
N ASN A 31 13.27 4.34 9.65
CA ASN A 31 11.93 4.87 9.89
C ASN A 31 11.05 4.70 8.65
N GLU A 32 11.59 4.91 7.45
CA GLU A 32 10.87 4.67 6.20
C GLU A 32 10.41 3.22 6.10
N VAL A 33 11.30 2.27 6.39
CA VAL A 33 10.94 0.85 6.43
C VAL A 33 9.87 0.59 7.49
N GLU A 34 9.98 1.15 8.69
CA GLU A 34 8.95 0.99 9.72
C GLU A 34 7.58 1.51 9.28
N PHE A 35 7.53 2.69 8.64
CA PHE A 35 6.28 3.23 8.09
C PHE A 35 5.70 2.34 6.99
N LEU A 36 6.52 1.78 6.09
CA LEU A 36 6.03 0.85 5.07
C LEU A 36 5.31 -0.35 5.69
N TYR A 37 5.89 -0.95 6.73
CA TYR A 37 5.29 -2.11 7.39
C TYR A 37 4.08 -1.74 8.27
N GLU A 38 4.10 -0.59 8.94
CA GLU A 38 2.95 -0.08 9.70
C GLU A 38 1.76 0.19 8.77
N GLY A 39 1.97 0.96 7.70
CA GLY A 39 0.93 1.27 6.71
C GLY A 39 0.37 0.02 6.03
N LYS A 40 1.24 -0.91 5.61
CA LYS A 40 0.82 -2.22 5.10
C LYS A 40 -0.11 -2.95 6.08
N THR A 41 0.28 -3.01 7.35
CA THR A 41 -0.49 -3.73 8.38
C THR A 41 -1.86 -3.10 8.59
N ILE A 42 -1.92 -1.76 8.68
CA ILE A 42 -3.18 -1.02 8.82
C ILE A 42 -4.11 -1.27 7.63
N PHE A 43 -3.57 -1.24 6.41
CA PHE A 43 -4.33 -1.55 5.20
C PHE A 43 -4.86 -2.99 5.22
N GLU A 44 -4.01 -3.99 5.48
CA GLU A 44 -4.44 -5.39 5.50
C GLU A 44 -5.51 -5.66 6.57
N GLU A 45 -5.42 -5.01 7.75
CA GLU A 45 -6.48 -5.05 8.77
C GLU A 45 -7.80 -4.45 8.26
N ALA A 46 -7.75 -3.30 7.58
CA ALA A 46 -8.92 -2.65 7.01
C ALA A 46 -9.58 -3.53 5.94
N LEU A 47 -8.76 -4.09 5.04
CA LEU A 47 -9.16 -4.98 3.96
C LEU A 47 -9.86 -6.25 4.47
N VAL A 48 -9.28 -6.91 5.48
CA VAL A 48 -9.86 -8.10 6.11
C VAL A 48 -11.21 -7.77 6.77
N LYS A 49 -11.29 -6.65 7.48
CA LYS A 49 -12.53 -6.22 8.13
C LYS A 49 -13.62 -5.91 7.11
N PHE A 50 -13.28 -5.25 6.02
CA PHE A 50 -14.24 -4.77 5.02
C PHE A 50 -14.79 -5.90 4.15
N TYR A 51 -13.91 -6.69 3.52
CA TYR A 51 -14.34 -7.74 2.58
C TYR A 51 -14.63 -9.10 3.24
N SER A 52 -14.02 -9.37 4.40
CA SER A 52 -14.25 -10.56 5.22
C SER A 52 -14.22 -11.88 4.43
N LYS A 53 -13.35 -12.01 3.41
CA LYS A 53 -13.17 -13.24 2.63
C LYS A 53 -12.35 -14.27 3.41
N LYS A 54 -12.31 -15.50 2.87
CA LYS A 54 -11.74 -16.67 3.55
C LYS A 54 -10.25 -16.50 3.85
N ASN A 55 -9.52 -15.79 2.98
CA ASN A 55 -8.12 -15.51 3.15
C ASN A 55 -7.75 -14.12 2.60
N LEU A 56 -6.56 -13.66 2.96
CA LEU A 56 -6.06 -12.35 2.58
C LEU A 56 -5.97 -12.17 1.06
N ALA A 57 -5.58 -13.19 0.31
CA ALA A 57 -5.44 -13.09 -1.15
C ALA A 57 -6.79 -12.84 -1.85
N GLU A 58 -7.85 -13.49 -1.39
CA GLU A 58 -9.22 -13.21 -1.86
C GLU A 58 -9.65 -11.77 -1.55
N ASN A 59 -9.29 -11.25 -0.38
CA ASN A 59 -9.59 -9.85 -0.05
C ASN A 59 -8.84 -8.87 -0.98
N TYR A 60 -7.56 -9.14 -1.30
CA TYR A 60 -6.80 -8.35 -2.27
C TYR A 60 -7.45 -8.37 -3.64
N LYS A 61 -7.86 -9.55 -4.10
CA LYS A 61 -8.50 -9.71 -5.41
C LYS A 61 -9.76 -8.86 -5.53
N VAL A 62 -10.65 -8.91 -4.54
CA VAL A 62 -11.89 -8.11 -4.57
C VAL A 62 -11.61 -6.62 -4.48
N TYR A 63 -10.60 -6.21 -3.71
CA TYR A 63 -10.17 -4.81 -3.68
C TYR A 63 -9.68 -4.32 -5.06
N LEU A 64 -8.87 -5.12 -5.76
CA LEU A 64 -8.45 -4.80 -7.12
C LEU A 64 -9.62 -4.77 -8.10
N GLU A 65 -10.59 -5.68 -7.95
CA GLU A 65 -11.82 -5.68 -8.76
C GLU A 65 -12.60 -4.36 -8.55
N ASP A 66 -12.80 -3.94 -7.29
CA ASP A 66 -13.46 -2.67 -6.96
C ASP A 66 -12.72 -1.45 -7.53
N LEU A 67 -11.38 -1.47 -7.58
CA LEU A 67 -10.57 -0.42 -8.21
C LEU A 67 -10.80 -0.31 -9.73
N THR A 68 -11.02 -1.43 -10.42
CA THR A 68 -11.23 -1.41 -11.88
C THR A 68 -12.58 -0.83 -12.28
N ILE A 69 -13.59 -0.97 -11.43
CA ILE A 69 -14.96 -0.48 -11.69
C ILE A 69 -15.29 0.84 -10.98
N ALA A 70 -14.29 1.45 -10.31
CA ALA A 70 -14.46 2.66 -9.50
C ALA A 70 -15.66 2.58 -8.53
N SER A 71 -15.71 1.48 -7.76
CA SER A 71 -16.85 1.19 -6.88
C SER A 71 -16.99 2.20 -5.74
N ASP A 72 -18.22 2.65 -5.47
CA ASP A 72 -18.57 3.49 -4.31
C ASP A 72 -18.21 2.82 -2.96
N SER A 73 -18.03 1.49 -2.93
CA SER A 73 -17.57 0.74 -1.75
C SER A 73 -16.18 1.19 -1.26
N LEU A 74 -15.34 1.71 -2.15
CA LEU A 74 -13.99 2.14 -1.83
C LEU A 74 -13.98 3.31 -0.84
N VAL A 75 -14.92 4.24 -0.98
CA VAL A 75 -15.08 5.40 -0.09
C VAL A 75 -15.25 4.96 1.37
N MET A 76 -15.99 3.88 1.61
CA MET A 76 -16.20 3.33 2.96
C MET A 76 -14.93 2.66 3.52
N LEU A 77 -14.15 1.99 2.67
CA LEU A 77 -12.86 1.42 3.05
C LEU A 77 -11.81 2.52 3.32
N GLU A 78 -11.83 3.59 2.54
CA GLU A 78 -10.94 4.75 2.61
C GLU A 78 -11.22 5.64 3.83
N SER A 79 -12.45 5.62 4.34
CA SER A 79 -12.86 6.31 5.58
C SER A 79 -12.36 5.62 6.87
N ASN A 80 -11.39 4.71 6.78
CA ASN A 80 -10.85 3.99 7.93
C ASN A 80 -10.05 4.92 8.84
N THR A 81 -10.49 5.08 10.09
CA THR A 81 -9.87 5.99 11.06
C THR A 81 -8.38 5.73 11.29
N LYS A 82 -7.93 4.47 11.31
CA LYS A 82 -6.49 4.16 11.49
C LYS A 82 -5.68 4.59 10.27
N ALA A 83 -6.23 4.44 9.07
CA ALA A 83 -5.58 4.85 7.83
C ALA A 83 -5.39 6.38 7.79
N LEU A 84 -6.43 7.14 8.16
CA LEU A 84 -6.36 8.60 8.26
C LEU A 84 -5.33 9.05 9.32
N GLN A 85 -5.35 8.43 10.51
CA GLN A 85 -4.37 8.71 11.57
C GLN A 85 -2.93 8.42 11.13
N PHE A 86 -2.72 7.38 10.31
CA PHE A 86 -1.42 7.04 9.76
C PHE A 86 -0.93 8.12 8.77
N ILE A 87 -1.79 8.58 7.86
CA ILE A 87 -1.46 9.70 6.96
C ILE A 87 -1.08 10.95 7.76
N ASP A 88 -1.87 11.29 8.78
CA ASP A 88 -1.60 12.45 9.63
C ASP A 88 -0.28 12.33 10.39
N LYS A 89 0.06 11.12 10.86
CA LYS A 89 1.35 10.81 11.48
C LYS A 89 2.50 11.11 10.50
N LEU A 90 2.40 10.62 9.26
CA LEU A 90 3.43 10.86 8.23
C LEU A 90 3.60 12.36 7.94
N ARG A 91 2.50 13.12 7.89
CA ARG A 91 2.53 14.57 7.67
C ARG A 91 3.18 15.32 8.81
N LYS A 92 2.78 15.03 10.06
CA LYS A 92 3.35 15.66 11.27
C LYS A 92 4.85 15.40 11.40
N LEU A 93 5.32 14.25 10.93
CA LEU A 93 6.73 13.88 10.93
C LEU A 93 7.48 14.31 9.66
N ASN A 94 6.81 15.00 8.72
CA ASN A 94 7.35 15.38 7.42
C ASN A 94 7.93 14.21 6.60
N LYS A 95 7.29 13.04 6.70
CA LYS A 95 7.69 11.79 6.04
C LYS A 95 6.80 11.42 4.84
N ILE A 96 5.79 12.22 4.55
CA ILE A 96 4.93 11.99 3.37
C ILE A 96 5.73 12.03 2.06
N HIS A 97 6.75 12.89 1.97
CA HIS A 97 7.61 13.02 0.80
C HIS A 97 8.55 11.83 0.56
N SER A 98 8.70 10.93 1.53
CA SER A 98 9.46 9.68 1.35
C SER A 98 8.76 8.72 0.39
N PHE A 99 7.43 8.81 0.27
CA PHE A 99 6.64 7.84 -0.50
C PHE A 99 5.88 8.46 -1.66
N TRP A 100 5.57 9.76 -1.57
CA TRP A 100 4.84 10.49 -2.62
C TRP A 100 5.52 11.80 -3.02
N THR A 101 5.51 12.08 -4.31
CA THR A 101 5.73 13.41 -4.89
C THR A 101 4.43 14.19 -4.80
N ILE A 102 4.50 15.44 -4.32
CA ILE A 102 3.32 16.31 -4.23
C ILE A 102 3.40 17.35 -5.34
N ASN A 103 2.54 17.21 -6.34
CA ASN A 103 2.35 18.20 -7.39
C ASN A 103 1.30 19.21 -6.93
N LYS A 104 1.63 20.50 -7.01
CA LYS A 104 0.70 21.57 -6.66
C LYS A 104 0.18 22.18 -7.95
N THR A 105 -1.10 21.99 -8.19
CA THR A 105 -1.74 22.51 -9.40
C THR A 105 -2.47 23.81 -9.04
N ASP A 106 -1.92 24.95 -9.46
CA ASP A 106 -2.48 26.29 -9.21
C ASP A 106 -3.74 26.61 -10.05
N GLN A 107 -4.38 25.59 -10.65
CA GLN A 107 -5.44 25.78 -11.65
C GLN A 107 -6.85 26.03 -11.09
N SER A 108 -7.04 26.16 -9.77
CA SER A 108 -8.36 26.52 -9.23
C SER A 108 -8.28 27.35 -7.94
N ILE A 109 -9.41 27.97 -7.59
CA ILE A 109 -9.64 28.73 -6.34
C ILE A 109 -9.37 27.85 -5.08
N LEU A 110 -9.24 26.53 -5.25
CA LEU A 110 -8.78 25.59 -4.24
C LEU A 110 -7.37 25.09 -4.60
N LYS A 111 -6.40 25.27 -3.69
CA LYS A 111 -5.07 24.67 -3.79
C LYS A 111 -5.21 23.15 -3.69
N GLN A 112 -5.22 22.47 -4.81
CA GLN A 112 -5.25 21.01 -4.88
C GLN A 112 -3.82 20.47 -4.88
N GLU A 113 -3.56 19.54 -3.98
CA GLU A 113 -2.32 18.77 -3.92
C GLU A 113 -2.60 17.41 -4.56
N ASP A 114 -1.89 17.10 -5.63
CA ASP A 114 -1.96 15.81 -6.31
C ASP A 114 -0.75 14.98 -5.85
N TYR A 115 -1.04 13.82 -5.27
CA TYR A 115 -0.04 12.90 -4.74
C TYR A 115 0.22 11.81 -5.78
N GLU A 116 1.48 11.66 -6.16
CA GLU A 116 1.95 10.62 -7.07
C GLU A 116 3.10 9.85 -6.41
N ILE A 117 3.34 8.60 -6.80
CA ILE A 117 4.48 7.82 -6.32
C ILE A 117 5.83 8.58 -6.37
N ALA A 118 6.60 8.51 -5.28
CA ALA A 118 7.96 9.06 -5.25
C ALA A 118 8.91 8.24 -6.14
N LYS A 119 9.50 8.88 -7.14
CA LYS A 119 10.49 8.26 -8.04
C LYS A 119 11.90 8.30 -7.46
N GLY A 120 12.84 7.59 -8.09
CA GLY A 120 14.25 7.56 -7.70
C GLY A 120 14.54 6.47 -6.68
N ASN A 121 15.26 6.83 -5.61
CA ASN A 121 15.79 5.86 -4.64
C ASN A 121 14.74 4.92 -4.06
N TYR A 122 13.53 5.43 -3.78
CA TYR A 122 12.46 4.61 -3.24
C TYR A 122 12.05 3.49 -4.21
N LEU A 123 11.70 3.82 -5.45
CA LEU A 123 11.35 2.83 -6.47
C LEU A 123 12.50 1.88 -6.80
N SER A 124 13.73 2.41 -6.91
CA SER A 124 14.93 1.58 -7.12
C SER A 124 15.19 0.61 -5.97
N CYS A 125 14.81 0.98 -4.73
CA CYS A 125 14.89 0.06 -3.60
C CYS A 125 13.81 -1.03 -3.67
N LEU A 126 12.58 -0.68 -4.07
CA LEU A 126 11.54 -1.70 -4.28
C LEU A 126 11.95 -2.68 -5.40
N GLU A 127 12.47 -2.16 -6.51
CA GLU A 127 12.99 -2.95 -7.63
C GLU A 127 14.08 -3.94 -7.19
N SER A 128 15.08 -3.50 -6.41
CA SER A 128 16.20 -4.36 -6.00
C SER A 128 15.79 -5.50 -5.08
N VAL A 129 14.68 -5.33 -4.35
CA VAL A 129 14.13 -6.33 -3.41
C VAL A 129 13.12 -7.27 -4.08
N ALA A 130 12.57 -6.90 -5.24
CA ALA A 130 11.64 -7.73 -5.99
C ALA A 130 12.28 -9.04 -6.44
N LYS A 131 11.57 -10.17 -6.27
CA LYS A 131 12.08 -11.50 -6.66
C LYS A 131 11.68 -11.88 -8.07
N THR A 132 10.53 -11.42 -8.54
CA THR A 132 10.03 -11.70 -9.89
C THR A 132 10.43 -10.62 -10.87
N GLU A 133 10.85 -11.04 -12.08
CA GLU A 133 11.21 -10.10 -13.15
C GLU A 133 10.05 -9.19 -13.55
N ILE A 134 8.82 -9.70 -13.53
CA ILE A 134 7.62 -8.90 -13.82
C ILE A 134 7.51 -7.69 -12.90
N PHE A 135 7.80 -7.86 -11.60
CA PHE A 135 7.66 -6.78 -10.65
C PHE A 135 8.86 -5.83 -10.70
N LYS A 136 10.05 -6.34 -11.02
CA LYS A 136 11.21 -5.48 -11.36
C LYS A 136 10.92 -4.60 -12.58
N ASP A 137 10.49 -5.20 -13.68
CA ASP A 137 10.14 -4.50 -14.92
C ASP A 137 9.07 -3.44 -14.65
N PHE A 138 8.07 -3.77 -13.83
CA PHE A 138 7.05 -2.83 -13.42
C PHE A 138 7.63 -1.61 -12.68
N PHE A 139 8.51 -1.82 -11.70
CA PHE A 139 9.18 -0.71 -11.00
C PHE A 139 10.11 0.10 -11.90
N ILE A 140 10.82 -0.54 -12.83
CA ILE A 140 11.65 0.13 -13.84
C ILE A 140 10.78 1.09 -14.67
N VAL A 141 9.63 0.61 -15.15
CA VAL A 141 8.68 1.42 -15.94
C VAL A 141 8.13 2.58 -15.11
N LEU A 142 7.74 2.35 -13.86
CA LEU A 142 7.25 3.43 -12.97
C LEU A 142 8.33 4.48 -12.65
N ASN A 143 9.60 4.06 -12.59
CA ASN A 143 10.72 4.93 -12.28
C ASN A 143 11.13 5.82 -13.48
N ASP A 144 10.64 5.50 -14.69
CA ASP A 144 10.91 6.30 -15.89
C ASP A 144 10.21 7.68 -15.85
N LYS A 145 10.89 8.70 -16.37
CA LYS A 145 10.41 10.08 -16.36
C LYS A 145 9.31 10.26 -17.41
N GLY A 146 8.07 10.43 -16.96
CA GLY A 146 6.90 10.67 -17.80
C GLY A 146 5.87 9.56 -17.78
N VAL A 147 6.17 8.43 -17.12
CA VAL A 147 5.18 7.38 -16.88
C VAL A 147 4.44 7.65 -15.59
N ASN A 148 3.12 7.82 -15.68
CA ASN A 148 2.19 7.74 -14.55
C ASN A 148 1.07 6.76 -14.98
N ILE A 149 0.85 5.72 -14.18
CA ILE A 149 -0.11 4.66 -14.48
C ILE A 149 -1.19 4.70 -13.40
N SER A 150 -2.45 4.82 -13.80
CA SER A 150 -3.55 4.87 -12.84
C SER A 150 -3.68 3.54 -12.08
N SER A 151 -4.10 3.61 -10.83
CA SER A 151 -4.36 2.44 -9.99
C SER A 151 -5.30 1.42 -10.64
N ALA A 152 -6.30 1.88 -11.40
CA ALA A 152 -7.23 1.01 -12.12
C ALA A 152 -6.54 0.15 -13.20
N ILE A 153 -5.61 0.74 -13.98
CA ILE A 153 -4.87 0.00 -15.02
C ILE A 153 -3.93 -1.03 -14.37
N VAL A 154 -3.27 -0.66 -13.27
CA VAL A 154 -2.42 -1.61 -12.53
C VAL A 154 -3.26 -2.73 -11.93
N ALA A 155 -4.42 -2.42 -11.35
CA ALA A 155 -5.34 -3.41 -10.80
C ALA A 155 -5.84 -4.40 -11.86
N GLU A 156 -6.28 -3.91 -13.02
CA GLU A 156 -6.69 -4.74 -14.15
C GLU A 156 -5.56 -5.68 -14.59
N SER A 157 -4.33 -5.15 -14.68
CA SER A 157 -3.14 -5.93 -15.04
C SER A 157 -2.85 -7.03 -14.02
N LEU A 158 -2.99 -6.75 -12.72
CA LEU A 158 -2.77 -7.75 -11.65
C LEU A 158 -3.88 -8.82 -11.61
N LEU A 159 -5.09 -8.50 -12.05
CA LEU A 159 -6.20 -9.46 -12.14
C LEU A 159 -6.08 -10.38 -13.35
N HIS A 160 -5.47 -9.90 -14.44
CA HIS A 160 -5.25 -10.69 -15.65
C HIS A 160 -4.45 -11.96 -15.33
N GLU A 161 -4.89 -13.11 -15.86
CA GLU A 161 -4.23 -14.41 -15.66
C GLU A 161 -3.94 -14.79 -14.19
N ASP A 162 -4.69 -14.21 -13.24
CA ASP A 162 -4.51 -14.44 -11.79
C ASP A 162 -3.08 -14.10 -11.30
N LEU A 163 -2.46 -13.09 -11.93
CA LEU A 163 -1.13 -12.58 -11.56
C LEU A 163 -1.05 -12.21 -10.08
N ILE A 164 -2.12 -11.65 -9.52
CA ILE A 164 -2.25 -11.32 -8.10
C ILE A 164 -1.95 -12.52 -7.19
N THR A 165 -2.47 -13.71 -7.51
CA THR A 165 -2.26 -14.92 -6.71
C THR A 165 -0.80 -15.37 -6.78
N ARG A 166 -0.17 -15.31 -7.96
CA ARG A 166 1.26 -15.61 -8.11
C ARG A 166 2.12 -14.63 -7.33
N MET A 167 1.83 -13.33 -7.44
CA MET A 167 2.59 -12.28 -6.76
C MET A 167 2.44 -12.35 -5.25
N LEU A 168 1.25 -12.66 -4.72
CA LEU A 168 1.05 -12.88 -3.28
C LEU A 168 1.77 -14.13 -2.75
N LYS A 169 2.24 -15.02 -3.62
CA LYS A 169 3.07 -16.17 -3.24
C LYS A 169 4.56 -15.85 -3.27
N GLU A 170 5.01 -15.13 -4.30
CA GLU A 170 6.44 -14.95 -4.60
C GLU A 170 6.98 -13.64 -4.00
N ASP A 171 6.22 -12.54 -4.17
CA ASP A 171 6.57 -11.17 -3.79
C ASP A 171 5.55 -10.54 -2.84
N LYS A 172 4.91 -11.37 -2.00
CA LYS A 172 3.81 -10.96 -1.11
C LYS A 172 4.04 -9.61 -0.43
N GLU A 173 5.18 -9.46 0.23
CA GLU A 173 5.44 -8.30 1.07
C GLU A 173 5.57 -7.02 0.25
N LEU A 174 6.25 -7.11 -0.88
CA LEU A 174 6.47 -5.97 -1.76
C LEU A 174 5.17 -5.58 -2.47
N LEU A 175 4.39 -6.56 -2.91
CA LEU A 175 3.07 -6.34 -3.49
C LEU A 175 2.13 -5.70 -2.46
N SER A 176 2.07 -6.23 -1.24
CA SER A 176 1.25 -5.67 -0.17
C SER A 176 1.64 -4.22 0.14
N ILE A 177 2.94 -3.89 0.18
CA ILE A 177 3.43 -2.52 0.35
C ILE A 177 2.99 -1.65 -0.82
N TYR A 178 3.20 -2.09 -2.05
CA TYR A 178 2.84 -1.34 -3.25
C TYR A 178 1.35 -0.98 -3.27
N VAL A 179 0.48 -1.98 -3.08
CA VAL A 179 -0.98 -1.78 -3.08
C VAL A 179 -1.40 -0.87 -1.93
N ALA A 180 -0.83 -1.03 -0.74
CA ALA A 180 -1.16 -0.17 0.39
C ALA A 180 -0.81 1.29 0.10
N PHE A 181 0.41 1.58 -0.37
CA PHE A 181 0.89 2.96 -0.51
C PHE A 181 0.40 3.64 -1.80
N HIS A 182 0.43 2.94 -2.92
CA HIS A 182 0.26 3.53 -4.26
C HIS A 182 -1.08 3.19 -4.92
N MET A 183 -1.96 2.51 -4.18
CA MET A 183 -3.37 2.40 -4.55
C MET A 183 -4.25 2.90 -3.42
N TYR A 184 -4.13 2.33 -2.22
CA TYR A 184 -5.02 2.66 -1.11
C TYR A 184 -4.76 4.05 -0.51
N TYR A 185 -3.56 4.30 0.02
CA TYR A 185 -3.25 5.60 0.62
C TYR A 185 -3.18 6.74 -0.40
N GLU A 186 -2.69 6.46 -1.61
CA GLU A 186 -2.74 7.43 -2.71
C GLU A 186 -4.19 7.81 -3.06
N SER A 187 -5.11 6.85 -3.14
CA SER A 187 -6.53 7.13 -3.34
C SER A 187 -7.09 8.01 -2.22
N ILE A 188 -6.81 7.69 -0.94
CA ILE A 188 -7.25 8.53 0.19
C ILE A 188 -6.71 9.96 0.06
N LEU A 189 -5.42 10.11 -0.22
CA LEU A 189 -4.75 11.41 -0.33
C LEU A 189 -5.29 12.27 -1.48
N ASN A 190 -5.68 11.63 -2.58
CA ASN A 190 -6.25 12.26 -3.77
C ASN A 190 -7.79 12.34 -3.77
N SER A 191 -8.45 11.68 -2.82
CA SER A 191 -9.90 11.72 -2.66
C SER A 191 -10.36 13.06 -2.09
N GLN A 192 -11.55 13.51 -2.52
CA GLN A 192 -12.17 14.73 -1.99
C GLN A 192 -12.44 14.66 -0.48
N LEU A 193 -12.58 13.46 0.10
CA LEU A 193 -12.76 13.25 1.54
C LEU A 193 -11.62 13.83 2.39
N TYR A 194 -10.38 13.79 1.89
CA TYR A 194 -9.24 14.38 2.59
C TYR A 194 -9.12 15.90 2.34
N LEU A 195 -9.67 16.39 1.23
CA LEU A 195 -9.61 17.81 0.87
C LEU A 195 -10.63 18.67 1.66
N GLU A 196 -11.73 18.09 2.15
CA GLU A 196 -12.75 18.80 2.93
C GLU A 196 -12.42 18.95 4.43
N GLU A 197 -11.56 18.10 5.02
CA GLU A 197 -11.08 18.29 6.40
C GLU A 197 -10.11 19.48 6.56
N LYS A 198 -9.64 20.10 5.46
CA LYS A 198 -8.88 21.37 5.49
C LYS A 198 -9.79 22.62 5.54
N VAL A 199 -11.12 22.48 5.56
CA VAL A 199 -12.09 23.60 5.50
C VAL A 199 -12.76 23.89 6.86
N PHE A 200 -12.50 23.11 7.90
CA PHE A 200 -13.05 23.34 9.25
C PHE A 200 -11.98 23.43 10.34
#